data_AF-A0A6A6E931-F1
#
_entry.id   AF-A0A6A6E931-F1
#
_cell.length_a   1.000
_cell.length_b   1.000
_cell.length_c   1.000
_cell.angle_alpha   90.00
_cell.angle_beta   90.00
_cell.angle_gamma   90.00
#
_symmetry.space_group_name_H-M   'P 1'
#
loop_
_entity.id
_entity.type
_entity.pdbx_description
1 polymer ?
#
loop_
_entity_poly.entity_id
_entity_poly.type
_entity_poly.pdbx_seq_one_letter_code
_entity_poly.pdbx_strand_id
1 'polypeptide(L)'
;YYYVPHIAVSRFFGRQELIASLQTFLLKPRGQEGKPNVAVLQALGGQGKSQIALELCRRLRKDCRGIFWFDVTSRATVERSFERITEELNQPPITLAEDTESKVKFVLDTIKSGKSGG
;
A
#
# COMPACT_ATOMS: atom_id res chain seq x y z
N TYR A 1 5.89 -6.68 -5.29
CA TYR A 1 5.13 -7.06 -4.07
C TYR A 1 3.72 -6.53 -4.15
N TYR A 2 2.73 -7.31 -3.70
CA TYR A 2 1.34 -6.86 -3.75
C TYR A 2 0.52 -7.51 -2.63
N TYR A 3 0.26 -6.75 -1.57
CA TYR A 3 -0.58 -7.17 -0.46
C TYR A 3 -1.73 -6.18 -0.30
N VAL A 4 -2.93 -6.63 -0.65
CA VAL A 4 -4.19 -5.87 -0.51
C VAL A 4 -5.31 -6.81 -0.09
N PRO A 5 -6.37 -6.32 0.58
CA PRO A 5 -7.53 -7.13 0.92
C PRO A 5 -8.14 -7.76 -0.33
N HIS A 6 -8.64 -8.99 -0.18
CA HIS A 6 -9.35 -9.66 -1.27
C HIS A 6 -10.60 -8.86 -1.67
N ILE A 7 -10.69 -8.49 -2.95
CA ILE A 7 -11.79 -7.67 -3.47
C ILE A 7 -12.91 -8.59 -3.93
N ALA A 8 -14.10 -8.48 -3.33
CA ALA A 8 -15.28 -9.23 -3.77
C ALA A 8 -15.95 -8.66 -5.05
N VAL A 9 -15.50 -7.49 -5.53
CA VAL A 9 -16.13 -6.73 -6.62
C VAL A 9 -15.30 -6.85 -7.90
N SER A 10 -15.89 -7.45 -8.95
CA SER A 10 -15.22 -7.66 -10.23
C SER A 10 -15.20 -6.42 -11.14
N ARG A 11 -16.02 -5.39 -10.84
CA ARG A 11 -16.16 -4.18 -11.67
C ARG A 11 -16.34 -2.93 -10.82
N PHE A 12 -15.56 -1.89 -11.12
CA PHE A 12 -15.66 -0.56 -10.52
C PHE A 12 -16.15 0.43 -11.58
N PHE A 13 -17.28 1.09 -11.32
CA PHE A 13 -17.91 2.04 -12.25
C PHE A 13 -17.99 3.44 -11.67
N GLY A 14 -18.04 4.44 -12.55
CA GLY A 14 -18.00 5.85 -12.15
C GLY A 14 -16.62 6.27 -11.62
N ARG A 15 -16.45 7.58 -11.36
CA ARG A 15 -15.23 8.18 -10.76
C ARG A 15 -13.92 7.90 -11.51
N GLN A 16 -13.99 7.59 -12.80
CA GLN A 16 -12.80 7.28 -13.62
C GLN A 16 -11.83 8.46 -13.69
N GLU A 17 -12.36 9.67 -13.82
CA GLU A 17 -11.57 10.91 -13.81
C GLU A 17 -10.87 11.14 -12.46
N LEU A 18 -11.57 10.90 -11.34
CA LEU A 18 -10.97 10.99 -10.01
C LEU A 18 -9.82 9.99 -9.86
N ILE A 19 -10.03 8.73 -10.29
CA ILE A 19 -8.99 7.71 -10.25
C ILE A 19 -7.78 8.12 -11.11
N ALA A 20 -8.00 8.58 -12.35
CA ALA A 20 -6.94 9.02 -13.24
C ALA A 20 -6.15 10.22 -12.66
N SER A 21 -6.84 11.17 -12.03
CA SER A 21 -6.24 12.31 -11.34
C SER A 21 -5.36 11.85 -10.17
N LEU A 22 -5.86 10.92 -9.34
CA LEU A 22 -5.11 10.36 -8.21
C LEU A 22 -3.90 9.55 -8.67
N GLN A 23 -4.02 8.73 -9.72
CA GLN A 23 -2.89 8.00 -10.30
C GLN A 23 -1.80 8.97 -10.78
N THR A 24 -2.20 10.00 -11.53
CA THR A 24 -1.29 11.04 -12.02
C THR A 24 -0.61 11.77 -10.87
N PHE A 25 -1.37 12.12 -9.82
CA PHE A 25 -0.85 12.77 -8.63
C PHE A 25 0.19 11.90 -7.91
N LEU A 26 -0.11 10.62 -7.70
CA LEU A 26 0.75 9.73 -6.92
C LEU A 26 2.04 9.37 -7.66
N LEU A 27 1.99 9.16 -8.98
CA LEU A 27 3.14 8.70 -9.76
C LEU A 27 4.08 9.83 -10.22
N LYS A 28 3.62 11.07 -10.36
CA LYS A 28 4.46 12.17 -10.88
C LYS A 28 5.29 12.81 -9.76
N PRO A 29 6.63 12.90 -9.90
CA PRO A 29 7.47 13.70 -9.00
C PRO A 29 7.02 15.17 -9.03
N ARG A 30 6.91 15.80 -7.86
CA ARG A 30 6.43 17.20 -7.73
C ARG A 30 7.52 18.19 -7.32
N GLY A 31 8.79 17.86 -7.57
CA GLY A 31 9.92 18.74 -7.27
C GLY A 31 10.25 18.89 -5.78
N GLN A 32 9.59 18.15 -4.89
CA GLN A 32 9.99 18.03 -3.49
C GLN A 32 10.88 16.80 -3.33
N GLU A 33 12.19 16.99 -3.52
CA GLU A 33 13.15 15.91 -3.33
C GLU A 33 12.95 15.23 -1.98
N GLY A 34 12.80 13.91 -2.01
CA GLY A 34 12.67 13.07 -0.82
C GLY A 34 11.29 13.00 -0.16
N LYS A 35 10.27 13.77 -0.59
CA LYS A 35 8.91 13.70 0.01
C LYS A 35 7.94 12.85 -0.83
N PRO A 36 7.20 11.90 -0.22
CA PRO A 36 6.20 11.13 -0.94
C PRO A 36 4.96 11.99 -1.24
N ASN A 37 4.31 11.72 -2.36
CA ASN A 37 2.99 12.28 -2.67
C ASN A 37 1.94 11.62 -1.76
N VAL A 38 1.18 12.42 -1.02
CA VAL A 38 0.13 11.95 -0.10
C VAL A 38 -1.23 12.45 -0.55
N ALA A 39 -2.21 11.54 -0.65
CA ALA A 39 -3.60 11.85 -0.95
C ALA A 39 -4.52 11.37 0.18
N VAL A 40 -5.48 12.21 0.57
CA VAL A 40 -6.47 11.89 1.61
C VAL A 40 -7.87 11.83 0.99
N LEU A 41 -8.56 10.71 1.18
CA LEU A 41 -9.95 10.54 0.74
C LEU A 41 -10.90 10.85 1.90
N GLN A 42 -11.57 12.01 1.86
CA GLN A 42 -12.55 12.41 2.87
C GLN A 42 -13.97 12.32 2.31
N ALA A 43 -14.83 11.56 2.99
CA ALA A 43 -16.25 11.42 2.67
C ALA A 43 -17.01 10.79 3.85
N LEU A 44 -18.32 10.90 3.85
CA LEU A 44 -19.19 10.22 4.81
C LEU A 44 -19.04 8.68 4.73
N GLY A 45 -19.56 7.99 5.74
CA GLY A 45 -19.67 6.52 5.74
C GLY A 45 -20.41 6.03 4.50
N GLY A 46 -20.04 4.85 3.97
CA GLY A 46 -20.70 4.24 2.82
C GLY A 46 -20.40 4.86 1.44
N GLN A 47 -19.64 5.95 1.34
CA GLN A 47 -19.34 6.64 0.08
C GLN A 47 -18.26 5.97 -0.80
N GLY A 48 -17.87 4.73 -0.50
CA GLY A 48 -16.94 3.96 -1.34
C GLY A 48 -15.46 4.34 -1.25
N LYS A 49 -15.00 5.02 -0.19
CA LYS A 49 -13.57 5.41 -0.03
C LYS A 49 -12.61 4.22 -0.16
N SER A 50 -12.89 3.12 0.54
CA SER A 50 -12.07 1.91 0.45
C SER A 50 -12.10 1.29 -0.93
N GLN A 51 -13.24 1.35 -1.64
CA GLN A 51 -13.34 0.86 -3.03
C GLN A 51 -12.51 1.70 -4.00
N ILE A 52 -12.46 3.02 -3.82
CA ILE A 52 -11.57 3.91 -4.60
C ILE A 52 -10.11 3.54 -4.36
N ALA A 53 -9.69 3.36 -3.10
CA ALA A 53 -8.33 2.98 -2.76
C ALA A 53 -7.94 1.60 -3.33
N LEU A 54 -8.83 0.61 -3.24
CA LEU A 54 -8.63 -0.72 -3.81
C LEU A 54 -8.52 -0.68 -5.34
N GLU A 55 -9.34 0.11 -6.01
CA GLU A 55 -9.26 0.29 -7.46
C GLU A 55 -7.96 0.98 -7.88
N LEU A 56 -7.48 1.97 -7.11
CA LEU A 56 -6.15 2.56 -7.31
C LEU A 56 -5.06 1.50 -7.17
N CYS A 57 -5.08 0.69 -6.11
CA CYS A 57 -4.12 -0.39 -5.93
C CYS A 57 -4.12 -1.36 -7.11
N ARG A 58 -5.31 -1.72 -7.63
CA ARG A 58 -5.45 -2.60 -8.79
C ARG A 58 -4.80 -2.01 -10.04
N ARG A 59 -5.03 -0.71 -10.32
CA ARG A 59 -4.48 -0.04 -11.51
C ARG A 59 -2.99 0.22 -11.41
N LEU A 60 -2.50 0.63 -10.25
CA LEU A 60 -1.08 0.96 -10.01
C LEU A 60 -0.19 -0.28 -9.84
N ARG A 61 -0.76 -1.50 -9.83
CA ARG A 61 -0.01 -2.73 -9.58
C ARG A 61 1.21 -2.92 -10.48
N LYS A 62 1.13 -2.46 -11.74
CA LYS A 62 2.24 -2.55 -12.70
C LYS A 62 3.21 -1.37 -12.62
N ASP A 63 2.77 -0.24 -12.06
CA ASP A 63 3.53 1.01 -11.99
C ASP A 63 4.33 1.14 -10.69
N CYS A 64 4.10 0.25 -9.72
CA CYS A 64 4.71 0.28 -8.40
C CYS A 64 5.50 -1.02 -8.12
N ARG A 65 6.70 -0.91 -7.55
CA ARG A 65 7.48 -2.07 -7.06
C ARG A 65 6.72 -2.84 -5.97
N GLY A 66 5.96 -2.13 -5.15
CA GLY A 66 5.22 -2.67 -4.01
C GLY A 66 3.97 -1.87 -3.72
N ILE A 67 2.87 -2.59 -3.42
CA ILE A 67 1.65 -2.00 -2.86
C ILE A 67 1.31 -2.78 -1.60
N PHE A 68 1.11 -2.06 -0.49
CA PHE A 68 0.86 -2.61 0.83
C PHE A 68 -0.34 -1.92 1.46
N TRP A 69 -1.32 -2.72 1.88
CA TRP A 69 -2.50 -2.23 2.59
C TRP A 69 -2.34 -2.43 4.10
N PHE A 70 -2.63 -1.37 4.87
CA PHE A 70 -2.61 -1.42 6.33
C PHE A 70 -3.99 -1.13 6.90
N ASP A 71 -4.42 -1.95 7.86
CA ASP A 71 -5.54 -1.65 8.73
C ASP A 71 -5.07 -0.88 9.97
N VAL A 72 -5.25 0.44 9.95
CA VAL A 72 -4.82 1.36 11.00
C VAL A 72 -5.92 1.69 12.02
N THR A 73 -6.95 0.86 12.13
CA THR A 73 -8.07 1.09 13.08
C THR A 73 -7.67 0.94 14.55
N SER A 74 -6.64 0.16 14.85
CA SER A 74 -6.08 -0.01 16.19
C SER A 74 -4.60 -0.39 16.13
N ARG A 75 -3.87 -0.28 17.24
CA ARG A 75 -2.49 -0.75 17.32
C ARG A 75 -2.38 -2.23 16.94
N ALA A 76 -3.26 -3.08 17.48
CA ALA A 76 -3.26 -4.52 17.19
C ALA A 76 -3.49 -4.85 15.71
N THR A 77 -4.33 -4.09 15.00
CA THR A 77 -4.56 -4.31 13.55
C THR A 77 -3.38 -3.83 12.71
N VAL A 78 -2.66 -2.79 13.15
CA VAL A 78 -1.41 -2.35 12.52
C VAL A 78 -0.34 -3.42 12.65
N GLU A 79 -0.13 -3.95 13.86
CA GLU A 79 0.86 -4.99 14.13
C GLU A 79 0.58 -6.24 13.27
N ARG A 80 -0.68 -6.72 13.25
CA ARG A 80 -1.11 -7.82 12.36
C ARG A 80 -0.92 -7.52 10.87
N SER A 81 -1.06 -6.26 10.46
CA SER A 81 -0.82 -5.87 9.06
C SER A 81 0.66 -6.01 8.71
N PHE A 82 1.57 -5.62 9.60
CA PHE A 82 3.00 -5.84 9.42
C PHE A 82 3.35 -7.32 9.37
N GLU A 83 2.79 -8.16 10.24
CA GLU A 83 3.05 -9.60 10.23
C GLU A 83 2.72 -10.24 8.88
N ARG A 84 1.52 -9.95 8.34
CA ARG A 84 1.12 -10.46 7.03
C ARG A 84 2.01 -9.95 5.90
N ILE A 85 2.42 -8.68 5.95
CA ILE A 85 3.34 -8.13 4.96
C ILE A 85 4.71 -8.80 5.07
N THR A 86 5.18 -9.10 6.28
CA THR A 86 6.42 -9.87 6.49
C THR A 86 6.32 -11.24 5.85
N GLU A 87 5.22 -11.98 6.03
CA GLU A 87 4.99 -13.29 5.41
C GLU A 87 5.07 -13.22 3.87
N GLU A 88 4.48 -12.18 3.27
CA GLU A 88 4.51 -11.93 1.82
C GLU A 88 5.89 -11.52 1.29
N LEU A 89 6.68 -10.79 2.08
CA LEU A 89 8.00 -10.30 1.70
C LEU A 89 9.12 -11.32 1.95
N ASN A 90 8.93 -12.23 2.91
CA ASN A 90 9.93 -13.18 3.36
C ASN A 90 10.01 -14.41 2.43
N GLN A 91 10.38 -14.18 1.17
CA GLN A 91 10.46 -15.22 0.13
C GLN A 91 11.83 -15.11 -0.59
N PRO A 92 12.76 -16.06 -0.40
CA PRO A 92 12.65 -17.28 0.41
C PRO A 92 12.63 -16.99 1.92
N PRO A 93 11.99 -17.84 2.73
CA PRO A 93 11.80 -17.60 4.15
C PRO A 93 13.13 -17.64 4.93
N ILE A 94 13.46 -16.53 5.59
CA ILE A 94 14.49 -16.47 6.64
C ILE A 94 13.85 -16.52 8.03
N THR A 95 14.60 -17.05 9.00
CA THR A 95 14.18 -17.04 10.41
C THR A 95 14.22 -15.60 10.93
N LEU A 96 13.04 -15.07 11.26
CA LEU A 96 12.87 -13.78 11.91
C LEU A 96 12.53 -13.99 13.37
N ALA A 97 12.95 -13.07 14.24
CA ALA A 97 12.47 -13.05 15.62
C ALA A 97 10.94 -12.84 15.63
N GLU A 98 10.26 -13.48 16.57
CA GLU A 98 8.79 -13.47 16.64
C GLU A 98 8.21 -12.11 17.05
N ASP A 99 9.05 -11.22 17.59
CA ASP A 99 8.63 -9.92 18.06
C ASP A 99 8.23 -8.97 16.92
N THR A 100 7.28 -8.09 17.22
CA THR A 100 6.72 -7.13 16.26
C THR A 100 7.76 -6.14 15.73
N GLU A 101 8.73 -5.73 16.55
CA GLU A 101 9.71 -4.71 16.17
C GLU A 101 10.65 -5.23 15.07
N SER A 102 11.12 -6.46 15.20
CA SER A 102 11.92 -7.15 14.19
C SER A 102 11.17 -7.28 12.86
N LYS A 103 9.88 -7.64 12.90
CA LYS A 103 9.04 -7.74 11.70
C LYS A 103 8.84 -6.37 11.03
N VAL A 104 8.54 -5.33 11.81
CA VAL A 104 8.41 -3.94 11.31
C VAL A 104 9.72 -3.49 10.65
N LYS A 105 10.85 -3.70 11.32
CA LYS A 105 12.17 -3.34 10.80
C LYS A 105 12.47 -4.06 9.48
N PHE A 106 12.21 -5.35 9.41
CA PHE A 106 12.38 -6.13 8.18
C PHE A 106 11.56 -5.57 7.00
N VAL A 107 10.29 -5.22 7.23
CA VAL A 107 9.43 -4.62 6.20
C VAL A 107 10.00 -3.28 5.73
N LEU A 108 10.39 -2.41 6.65
CA LEU A 108 10.96 -1.09 6.34
C LEU A 108 12.28 -1.21 5.57
N ASP A 109 13.18 -2.10 5.98
CA ASP A 109 14.47 -2.30 5.33
C ASP A 109 14.29 -2.91 3.92
N THR A 110 13.33 -3.81 3.73
CA THR A 110 12.96 -4.37 2.41
C THR A 110 12.41 -3.30 1.46
N ILE A 111 11.61 -2.36 1.99
CA ILE A 111 11.08 -1.24 1.20
C ILE A 111 12.21 -0.26 0.83
N LYS A 112 13.11 0.05 1.78
CA LYS A 112 14.23 0.99 1.57
C LYS A 112 15.30 0.46 0.61
N SER A 113 15.72 -0.79 0.78
CA SER A 113 16.71 -1.46 -0.09
C SER A 113 16.24 -1.57 -1.54
N GLY A 114 14.94 -1.40 -1.79
CA GLY A 114 14.36 -1.21 -3.12
C GLY A 114 14.78 0.03 -3.89
N LYS A 115 15.44 0.97 -3.23
CA LYS A 115 16.07 2.12 -3.88
C LYS A 115 17.50 1.71 -4.31
N SER A 116 17.60 1.00 -5.43
CA SER A 116 18.83 0.93 -6.22
C SER A 116 18.44 0.85 -7.68
N GLY A 117 18.72 1.91 -8.43
CA GLY A 117 18.34 2.08 -9.82
C GLY A 117 17.95 3.52 -10.15
N GLY A 118 18.89 4.44 -9.93
CA GLY A 118 18.96 5.76 -10.56
C GLY A 118 20.39 5.94 -11.01
#